data_AF-A0A0K1QYI7-F1
#
_entry.id   AF-A0A0K1QYI7-F1
#
_cell.length_a   1.000
_cell.length_b   1.000
_cell.length_c   1.000
_cell.angle_alpha   90.00
_cell.angle_beta   90.00
_cell.angle_gamma   90.00
#
_symmetry.space_group_name_H-M   'P 1'
#
loop_
_entity.id
_entity.type
_entity.pdbx_description
1 polymer ?
#
loop_
_entity_poly.entity_id
_entity_poly.type
_entity_poly.pdbx_seq_one_letter_code
_entity_poly.pdbx_strand_id
1 'polypeptide(L)'
;MTDAAAALAAAFIGPAGASPLQECMPGVFDVPFQSRDLDDFGGLYDLKQPGQAVLYVGLIAADYRIARLETENRALRAALASGDALNESSQTLFPGLGSFMDAMNSDMKQVSVTGRMPQLRHFEQRVRNSDTRAKIADAGRALQLESARIAAAKATEAERRVG
;
A
#
# COMPACT_ATOMS: atom_id res chain seq x y z
N MET A 1 -15.78 -22.61 -13.74
CA MET A 1 -14.40 -22.20 -14.09
C MET A 1 -14.05 -21.04 -13.19
N THR A 2 -13.44 -21.35 -12.05
CA THR A 2 -12.90 -20.34 -11.12
C THR A 2 -11.68 -19.71 -11.78
N ASP A 3 -11.79 -18.41 -12.01
CA ASP A 3 -10.86 -17.61 -12.80
C ASP A 3 -9.47 -17.65 -12.17
N ALA A 4 -8.48 -18.24 -12.86
CA ALA A 4 -7.10 -18.34 -12.39
C ALA A 4 -6.53 -16.95 -12.05
N ALA A 5 -7.08 -15.91 -12.68
CA ALA A 5 -6.81 -14.51 -12.39
C ALA A 5 -7.27 -14.07 -10.99
N ALA A 6 -8.47 -14.48 -10.59
CA ALA A 6 -9.00 -14.21 -9.26
C ALA A 6 -8.25 -15.02 -8.18
N ALA A 7 -7.84 -16.25 -8.52
CA ALA A 7 -7.00 -17.06 -7.64
C ALA A 7 -5.61 -16.45 -7.43
N LEU A 8 -4.99 -15.90 -8.48
CA LEU A 8 -3.70 -15.23 -8.38
C LEU A 8 -3.79 -13.92 -7.58
N ALA A 9 -4.81 -13.10 -7.84
CA ALA A 9 -5.06 -11.89 -7.06
C ALA A 9 -5.35 -12.21 -5.58
N ALA A 10 -6.11 -13.28 -5.30
CA ALA A 10 -6.35 -13.74 -3.94
C ALA A 10 -5.07 -14.28 -3.27
N ALA A 11 -4.17 -14.93 -4.01
CA ALA A 11 -2.89 -15.42 -3.48
C ALA A 11 -1.97 -14.29 -2.98
N PHE A 12 -2.02 -13.10 -3.61
CA PHE A 12 -1.31 -11.92 -3.13
C PHE A 12 -1.94 -11.26 -1.88
N ILE A 13 -3.17 -11.62 -1.53
CA ILE A 13 -3.99 -10.93 -0.51
C ILE A 13 -4.29 -11.84 0.69
N GLY A 14 -4.18 -13.17 0.52
CA GLY A 14 -4.58 -14.20 1.49
C GLY A 14 -3.77 -14.29 2.79
N PRO A 15 -4.30 -14.99 3.81
CA PRO A 15 -3.66 -15.11 5.12
C PRO A 15 -2.36 -15.93 5.03
N ALA A 16 -1.40 -15.57 5.87
CA ALA A 16 -0.05 -16.11 5.94
C ALA A 16 -0.01 -17.65 5.81
N GLY A 17 0.44 -18.10 4.65
CA GLY A 17 0.58 -19.50 4.25
C GLY A 17 0.91 -19.55 2.76
N ALA A 18 1.80 -18.67 2.30
CA ALA A 18 2.17 -18.59 0.90
C ALA A 18 2.99 -19.82 0.53
N SER A 19 2.42 -20.72 -0.26
CA SER A 19 3.20 -21.68 -1.04
C SER A 19 4.21 -20.89 -1.90
N PRO A 20 5.47 -21.32 -1.97
CA PRO A 20 6.49 -20.65 -2.77
C PRO A 20 5.95 -20.35 -4.18
N LEU A 21 6.19 -19.14 -4.70
CA LEU A 21 5.73 -18.74 -6.04
C LEU A 21 6.12 -19.75 -7.15
N GLN A 22 7.22 -20.50 -6.94
CA GLN A 22 7.65 -21.63 -7.77
C GLN A 22 6.62 -22.77 -7.86
N GLU A 23 5.91 -23.07 -6.78
CA GLU A 23 4.89 -24.12 -6.73
C GLU A 23 3.55 -23.63 -7.29
N CYS A 24 3.23 -22.35 -7.13
CA CYS A 24 1.99 -21.76 -7.65
C CYS A 24 2.05 -21.45 -9.14
N MET A 25 3.22 -21.10 -9.68
CA MET A 25 3.39 -20.62 -11.05
C MET A 25 4.79 -20.95 -11.61
N PRO A 26 5.01 -22.19 -12.10
CA PRO A 26 6.32 -22.66 -12.55
C PRO A 26 6.87 -22.00 -13.84
N GLY A 27 6.23 -20.93 -14.36
CA GLY A 27 6.67 -20.19 -15.54
C GLY A 27 7.05 -18.73 -15.32
N VAL A 28 6.91 -18.20 -14.09
CA VAL A 28 7.21 -16.78 -13.78
C VAL A 28 8.66 -16.58 -13.33
N PHE A 29 9.32 -17.66 -12.89
CA PHE A 29 10.69 -17.60 -12.36
C PHE A 29 11.80 -17.53 -13.42
N ASP A 30 11.50 -17.84 -14.69
CA ASP A 30 12.50 -17.88 -15.76
C ASP A 30 12.71 -16.54 -16.47
N VAL A 31 12.02 -15.47 -16.03
CA VAL A 31 12.18 -14.14 -16.62
C VAL A 31 13.02 -13.28 -15.66
N PRO A 32 14.22 -12.82 -16.07
CA PRO A 32 15.03 -11.96 -15.22
C PRO A 32 14.27 -10.65 -14.95
N PHE A 33 13.97 -10.41 -13.67
CA PHE A 33 13.32 -9.18 -13.21
C PHE A 33 14.29 -8.02 -13.39
N GLN A 34 14.15 -7.27 -14.49
CA GLN A 34 14.96 -6.08 -14.73
C GLN A 34 14.57 -4.97 -13.74
N SER A 35 15.58 -4.40 -13.09
CA SER A 35 15.44 -3.35 -12.10
C SER A 35 14.88 -2.06 -12.70
N ARG A 36 13.65 -1.73 -12.30
CA ARG A 36 13.14 -0.41 -11.90
C ARG A 36 13.88 0.84 -12.44
N ASP A 37 13.91 1.04 -13.76
CA ASP A 37 14.11 2.38 -14.34
C ASP A 37 12.76 3.10 -14.47
N LEU A 38 12.64 4.22 -13.76
CA LEU A 38 11.40 4.99 -13.59
C LEU A 38 10.93 5.73 -14.84
N ASP A 39 11.74 5.80 -15.90
CA ASP A 39 11.46 6.59 -17.10
C ASP A 39 10.82 5.79 -18.26
N ASP A 40 10.76 4.46 -18.18
CA ASP A 40 10.31 3.60 -19.29
C ASP A 40 8.91 2.98 -19.10
N PHE A 41 8.10 3.56 -18.22
CA PHE A 41 6.75 3.10 -17.91
C PHE A 41 5.74 3.24 -19.07
N GLY A 42 6.13 3.82 -20.21
CA GLY A 42 5.25 3.91 -21.39
C GLY A 42 4.75 2.54 -21.86
N GLY A 43 5.53 1.48 -21.68
CA GLY A 43 5.19 0.11 -22.09
C GLY A 43 4.42 -0.72 -21.05
N LEU A 44 4.47 -0.37 -19.76
CA LEU A 44 3.78 -1.13 -18.69
C LEU A 44 2.27 -0.79 -18.61
N TYR A 45 1.87 0.35 -19.19
CA TYR A 45 0.50 0.83 -19.19
C TYR A 45 -0.28 0.52 -20.47
N ASP A 46 0.39 0.07 -21.54
CA ASP A 46 -0.23 -0.40 -22.78
C ASP A 46 -0.24 -1.94 -22.80
N LEU A 47 -0.92 -2.52 -21.81
CA LEU A 47 -1.03 -3.96 -21.65
C LEU A 47 -1.78 -4.53 -22.86
N LYS A 48 -1.12 -5.35 -23.67
CA LYS A 48 -1.73 -5.93 -24.88
C LYS A 48 -2.41 -7.27 -24.60
N GLN A 49 -2.14 -7.86 -23.44
CA GLN A 49 -2.61 -9.20 -23.09
C GLN A 49 -3.30 -9.22 -21.72
N PRO A 50 -4.46 -9.89 -21.60
CA PRO A 50 -5.19 -10.07 -20.33
C PRO A 50 -4.33 -10.56 -19.16
N GLY A 51 -3.39 -11.49 -19.42
CA GLY A 51 -2.49 -12.02 -18.39
C GLY A 51 -1.61 -10.96 -17.73
N GLN A 52 -1.21 -9.93 -18.47
CA GLN A 52 -0.38 -8.85 -17.92
C GLN A 52 -1.20 -7.92 -17.01
N ALA A 53 -2.48 -7.69 -17.33
CA ALA A 53 -3.38 -6.94 -16.46
C ALA A 53 -3.61 -7.64 -15.12
N VAL A 54 -3.74 -8.97 -15.14
CA VAL A 54 -3.85 -9.78 -13.91
C VAL A 54 -2.63 -9.59 -13.02
N LEU A 55 -1.43 -9.74 -13.60
CA LEU A 55 -0.17 -9.61 -12.86
C LEU A 55 -0.02 -8.20 -12.29
N TYR A 56 -0.35 -7.17 -13.07
CA TYR A 56 -0.22 -5.79 -12.62
C TYR A 56 -1.24 -5.42 -11.54
N VAL A 57 -2.48 -5.92 -11.63
CA VAL A 57 -3.47 -5.80 -10.53
C VAL A 57 -2.97 -6.50 -9.27
N GLY A 58 -2.35 -7.69 -9.39
CA GLY A 58 -1.71 -8.39 -8.27
C GLY A 58 -0.59 -7.59 -7.61
N LEU A 59 0.25 -6.92 -8.41
CA LEU A 59 1.29 -6.02 -7.90
C LEU A 59 0.70 -4.83 -7.13
N ILE A 60 -0.34 -4.19 -7.67
CA ILE A 60 -1.02 -3.08 -6.99
C ILE A 60 -1.66 -3.55 -5.66
N ALA A 61 -2.20 -4.78 -5.63
CA ALA A 61 -2.73 -5.38 -4.41
C ALA A 61 -1.65 -5.61 -3.34
N ALA A 62 -0.49 -6.10 -3.75
CA ALA A 62 0.66 -6.27 -2.86
C ALA A 62 1.13 -4.91 -2.30
N ASP A 63 1.26 -3.89 -3.15
CA ASP A 63 1.64 -2.53 -2.74
C ASP A 63 0.64 -1.95 -1.73
N TYR A 64 -0.66 -2.13 -1.96
CA TYR A 64 -1.70 -1.72 -1.01
C TYR A 64 -1.56 -2.43 0.34
N ARG A 65 -1.33 -3.74 0.35
CA ARG A 65 -1.18 -4.51 1.59
C ARG A 65 0.07 -4.12 2.37
N ILE A 66 1.19 -3.96 1.67
CA ILE A 66 2.47 -3.50 2.25
C ILE A 66 2.28 -2.12 2.87
N ALA A 67 1.72 -1.16 2.13
CA ALA A 67 1.52 0.20 2.63
C ALA A 67 0.63 0.26 3.89
N ARG A 68 -0.42 -0.56 3.95
CA ARG A 68 -1.24 -0.68 5.16
C ARG A 68 -0.47 -1.26 6.35
N LEU A 69 0.29 -2.34 6.13
CA LEU A 69 1.14 -2.95 7.17
C LEU A 69 2.21 -2.00 7.67
N GLU A 70 2.86 -1.26 6.77
CA GLU A 70 3.85 -0.26 7.16
C GLU A 70 3.22 0.87 7.99
N THR A 71 2.00 1.29 7.64
CA THR A 71 1.27 2.31 8.41
C THR A 71 0.91 1.81 9.81
N GLU A 72 0.42 0.59 9.93
CA GLU A 72 0.17 -0.07 11.21
C GLU A 72 1.45 -0.19 12.04
N ASN A 73 2.56 -0.59 11.41
CA ASN A 73 3.85 -0.72 12.07
C ASN A 73 4.37 0.64 12.59
N ARG A 74 4.19 1.72 11.82
CA ARG A 74 4.51 3.08 12.27
C ARG A 74 3.67 3.51 13.47
N ALA A 75 2.36 3.22 13.46
CA ALA A 75 1.47 3.52 14.58
C ALA A 75 1.88 2.76 15.85
N LEU A 76 2.20 1.47 15.74
CA LEU A 76 2.67 0.64 16.86
C LEU A 76 4.00 1.16 17.41
N ARG A 77 4.96 1.49 16.55
CA ARG A 77 6.25 2.07 16.97
C ARG A 77 6.08 3.40 17.69
N ALA A 78 5.18 4.26 17.21
CA ALA A 78 4.89 5.54 17.84
C ALA A 78 4.27 5.36 19.23
N ALA A 79 3.26 4.49 19.35
CA ALA A 79 2.63 4.17 20.64
C ALA A 79 3.64 3.56 21.63
N LEU A 80 4.51 2.67 21.17
CA LEU A 80 5.57 2.08 21.99
C LEU A 80 6.57 3.15 22.48
N ALA A 81 6.92 4.12 21.63
CA ALA A 81 7.89 5.16 21.95
C ALA A 81 7.32 6.25 22.89
N SER A 82 6.04 6.58 22.77
CA SER A 82 5.40 7.61 23.61
C SER A 82 4.74 7.05 24.86
N GLY A 83 4.41 5.75 24.88
CA GLY A 83 3.61 5.14 25.94
C GLY A 83 2.11 5.45 25.83
N ASP A 84 1.68 6.12 24.76
CA ASP A 84 0.28 6.47 24.53
C ASP A 84 -0.51 5.31 23.90
N ALA A 85 -1.84 5.48 23.87
CA ALA A 85 -2.73 4.57 23.16
C ALA A 85 -2.42 4.51 21.66
N LEU A 86 -2.65 3.33 21.07
CA LEU A 86 -2.47 3.10 19.63
C LEU A 86 -3.35 4.06 18.81
N ASN A 87 -2.74 4.80 17.89
CA ASN A 87 -3.43 5.71 16.98
C ASN A 87 -3.46 5.16 15.56
N GLU A 88 -4.62 4.66 15.12
CA GLU A 88 -4.81 4.07 13.80
C GLU A 88 -5.40 5.04 12.76
N SER A 89 -5.50 6.34 13.07
CA SER A 89 -6.16 7.32 12.19
C SER A 89 -5.59 7.35 10.76
N SER A 90 -4.28 7.14 10.59
CA SER A 90 -3.67 7.06 9.25
C SER A 90 -4.13 5.85 8.43
N GLN A 91 -4.59 4.76 9.05
CA GLN A 91 -5.16 3.62 8.33
C GLN A 91 -6.46 3.99 7.60
N THR A 92 -7.22 4.96 8.13
CA THR A 92 -8.49 5.40 7.54
C THR A 92 -8.33 6.16 6.21
N LEU A 93 -7.10 6.54 5.86
CA LEU A 93 -6.77 7.20 4.60
C LEU A 93 -6.64 6.22 3.42
N PHE A 94 -6.58 4.92 3.74
CA PHE A 94 -6.61 3.86 2.74
C PHE A 94 -8.06 3.50 2.40
N PRO A 95 -8.33 3.08 1.15
CA PRO A 95 -9.62 2.48 0.83
C PRO A 95 -9.85 1.24 1.71
N GLY A 96 -11.10 1.00 2.11
CA GLY A 96 -11.46 -0.23 2.81
C GLY A 96 -11.13 -1.46 1.97
N LEU A 97 -10.74 -2.57 2.60
CA LEU A 97 -10.35 -3.79 1.88
C LEU A 97 -11.46 -4.28 0.94
N GLY A 98 -12.72 -4.27 1.37
CA GLY A 98 -13.85 -4.63 0.51
C GLY A 98 -13.94 -3.75 -0.74
N SER A 99 -13.96 -2.43 -0.57
CA SER A 99 -14.02 -1.49 -1.70
C SER A 99 -12.82 -1.59 -2.64
N PHE A 100 -11.64 -1.89 -2.11
CA PHE A 100 -10.45 -2.15 -2.90
C PHE A 100 -10.59 -3.43 -3.73
N MET A 101 -11.04 -4.52 -3.10
CA MET A 101 -11.29 -5.80 -3.77
C MET A 101 -12.38 -5.69 -4.83
N ASP A 102 -13.46 -4.96 -4.55
CA ASP A 102 -14.55 -4.75 -5.51
C ASP A 102 -14.07 -4.00 -6.75
N ALA A 103 -13.24 -2.96 -6.57
CA ALA A 103 -12.64 -2.24 -7.69
C ALA A 103 -11.72 -3.15 -8.52
N MET A 104 -10.87 -3.95 -7.87
CA MET A 104 -10.03 -4.91 -8.58
C MET A 104 -10.83 -5.97 -9.33
N ASN A 105 -11.82 -6.58 -8.68
CA ASN A 105 -12.65 -7.62 -9.29
C ASN A 105 -13.43 -7.06 -10.48
N SER A 106 -13.88 -5.82 -10.41
CA SER A 106 -14.50 -5.11 -11.52
C SER A 106 -13.55 -4.95 -12.70
N ASP A 107 -12.33 -4.46 -12.46
CA ASP A 107 -11.30 -4.28 -13.49
C ASP A 107 -10.91 -5.63 -14.12
N MET A 108 -10.74 -6.67 -13.30
CA MET A 108 -10.44 -8.03 -13.74
C MET A 108 -11.55 -8.62 -14.60
N LYS A 109 -12.80 -8.47 -14.18
CA LYS A 109 -13.96 -8.94 -14.94
C LYS A 109 -14.07 -8.22 -16.29
N GLN A 110 -13.78 -6.92 -16.32
CA GLN A 110 -13.78 -6.16 -17.57
C GLN A 110 -12.74 -6.71 -18.56
N VAL A 111 -11.52 -7.00 -18.08
CA VAL A 111 -10.47 -7.62 -18.90
C VAL A 111 -10.92 -8.97 -19.44
N SER A 112 -11.41 -9.86 -18.57
CA SER A 112 -11.79 -11.23 -18.95
C SER A 112 -12.98 -11.26 -19.92
N VAL A 113 -13.95 -10.35 -19.78
CA VAL A 113 -15.18 -10.35 -20.60
C VAL A 113 -15.01 -9.59 -21.90
N THR A 114 -14.31 -8.45 -21.89
CA THR A 114 -14.30 -7.51 -23.03
C THR A 114 -12.95 -7.41 -23.73
N GLY A 115 -11.88 -7.93 -23.12
CA GLY A 115 -10.50 -7.71 -23.58
C GLY A 115 -10.02 -6.25 -23.45
N ARG A 116 -10.86 -5.34 -22.94
CA ARG A 116 -10.52 -3.93 -22.75
C ARG A 116 -9.68 -3.75 -21.51
N MET A 117 -8.55 -3.06 -21.65
CA MET A 117 -7.65 -2.79 -20.53
C MET A 117 -8.23 -1.76 -19.55
N PRO A 118 -8.13 -2.01 -18.23
CA PRO A 118 -8.55 -1.09 -17.19
C PRO A 118 -7.51 0.02 -16.99
N GLN A 119 -7.93 1.11 -16.35
CA GLN A 119 -7.07 2.27 -16.08
C GLN A 119 -6.18 2.03 -14.85
N LEU A 120 -5.29 1.04 -14.94
CA LEU A 120 -4.48 0.57 -13.81
C LEU A 120 -3.55 1.65 -13.25
N ARG A 121 -3.10 2.59 -14.08
CA ARG A 121 -2.33 3.76 -13.64
C ARG A 121 -3.09 4.62 -12.63
N HIS A 122 -4.37 4.88 -12.87
CA HIS A 122 -5.19 5.66 -11.93
C HIS A 122 -5.44 4.88 -10.65
N PHE A 123 -5.57 3.55 -10.74
CA PHE A 123 -5.75 2.70 -9.57
C PHE A 123 -4.50 2.65 -8.69
N GLU A 124 -3.33 2.43 -9.29
CA GLU A 124 -2.03 2.51 -8.63
C GLU A 124 -1.82 3.88 -7.97
N GLN A 125 -2.11 4.97 -8.69
CA GLN A 125 -2.00 6.33 -8.15
C GLN A 125 -2.91 6.56 -6.93
N ARG A 126 -4.11 5.98 -6.90
CA ARG A 126 -4.98 6.06 -5.70
C ARG A 126 -4.31 5.42 -4.49
N VAL A 127 -3.73 4.23 -4.64
CA VAL A 127 -3.02 3.53 -3.57
C VAL A 127 -1.81 4.33 -3.09
N ARG A 128 -0.97 4.81 -4.03
CA ARG A 128 0.21 5.64 -3.71
C ARG A 128 -0.16 6.96 -3.01
N ASN A 129 -1.26 7.59 -3.42
CA ASN A 129 -1.75 8.81 -2.79
C ASN A 129 -2.24 8.56 -1.36
N SER A 130 -2.93 7.44 -1.10
CA SER A 130 -3.32 7.04 0.25
C SER A 130 -2.10 6.84 1.15
N ASP A 131 -1.09 6.11 0.69
CA ASP A 131 0.16 5.91 1.43
C ASP A 131 0.89 7.24 1.72
N THR A 132 1.02 8.09 0.71
CA THR A 132 1.64 9.42 0.86
C THR A 132 0.92 10.26 1.90
N ARG A 133 -0.42 10.29 1.86
CA ARG A 133 -1.24 11.01 2.84
C ARG A 133 -1.07 10.44 4.25
N ALA A 134 -1.00 9.11 4.39
CA ALA A 134 -0.75 8.45 5.68
C ALA A 134 0.61 8.86 6.26
N LYS A 135 1.67 8.85 5.44
CA LYS A 135 3.02 9.29 5.85
C LYS A 135 3.03 10.77 6.28
N ILE A 136 2.36 11.65 5.54
CA ILE A 136 2.24 13.07 5.90
C ILE A 136 1.49 13.24 7.22
N ALA A 137 0.37 12.52 7.42
CA ALA A 137 -0.39 12.57 8.65
C ALA A 137 0.42 12.08 9.86
N ASP A 138 1.16 10.98 9.71
CA ASP A 138 2.06 10.46 10.74
C ASP A 138 3.15 11.49 11.09
N ALA A 139 3.81 12.05 10.08
CA ALA A 139 4.87 13.05 10.26
C ALA A 139 4.35 14.34 10.89
N GLY A 140 3.16 14.80 10.48
CA GLY A 140 2.51 15.97 11.07
C GLY A 140 2.23 15.80 12.56
N ARG A 141 1.79 14.61 12.98
CA ARG A 141 1.59 14.30 14.40
C ARG A 141 2.90 14.23 15.18
N ALA A 142 3.92 13.58 14.63
CA ALA A 142 5.24 13.54 15.26
C ALA A 142 5.80 14.96 15.48
N LEU A 143 5.65 15.84 14.48
CA LEU A 143 6.07 17.23 14.59
C LEU A 143 5.29 17.99 15.67
N GLN A 144 3.98 17.78 15.78
CA GLN A 144 3.15 18.38 16.83
C GLN A 144 3.64 17.96 18.23
N LEU A 145 3.90 16.68 18.45
CA LEU A 145 4.42 16.17 19.73
C LEU A 145 5.78 16.79 20.08
N GLU A 146 6.71 16.85 19.11
CA GLU A 146 8.01 17.50 19.33
C GLU A 146 7.87 19.00 19.61
N SER A 147 7.01 19.70 18.88
CA SER A 147 6.76 21.12 19.12
C SER A 147 6.20 21.39 20.53
N ALA A 148 5.31 20.52 21.03
CA ALA A 148 4.77 20.61 22.38
C ALA A 148 5.84 20.34 23.45
N ARG A 149 6.71 19.35 23.23
CA ARG A 149 7.86 19.05 24.12
C ARG A 149 8.80 20.24 24.23
N ILE A 150 9.15 20.86 23.10
CA ILE A 150 10.02 22.05 23.08
C ILE A 150 9.36 23.23 23.81
N ALA A 151 8.06 23.46 23.61
CA ALA A 151 7.33 24.52 24.29
C ALA A 151 7.30 24.31 25.82
N ALA A 152 7.05 23.09 26.28
CA ALA A 152 7.07 22.74 27.71
C ALA A 152 8.48 22.91 28.34
N ALA A 153 9.53 22.51 27.63
CA ALA A 153 10.91 22.71 28.08
C ALA A 153 11.27 24.19 28.23
N LYS A 154 10.82 25.04 27.30
CA LYS A 154 11.04 26.50 27.40
C LYS A 154 10.26 27.14 28.56
N ALA A 155 9.02 26.69 28.80
CA ALA A 155 8.21 27.19 29.92
C ALA A 155 8.87 26.88 31.27
N THR A 156 9.32 25.63 31.46
CA THR A 156 10.03 25.22 32.68
C THR A 156 11.37 25.92 32.88
N GLU A 157 12.10 26.24 31.81
CA GLU A 157 13.32 27.04 31.90
C GLU A 157 13.03 28.50 32.28
N ALA A 158 11.94 29.08 31.76
CA ALA A 158 11.52 30.43 32.12
C ALA A 158 11.12 30.54 33.60
N GLU A 159 10.39 29.55 34.13
CA GLU A 159 10.03 29.49 35.56
C GLU A 159 11.27 29.40 36.46
N ARG A 160 12.29 28.63 36.08
CA ARG A 160 13.56 28.53 36.83
C ARG A 160 14.42 29.80 36.82
N ARG A 161 14.20 30.73 35.89
CA ARG A 161 14.94 31.99 35.81
C ARG A 161 14.28 33.13 36.58
N VAL A 162 13.00 32.97 36.94
CA VAL A 162 12.19 33.99 37.64
C VAL A 162 12.06 33.68 39.13
N GLY A 163 12.24 32.42 39.56
CA GLY A 163 12.41 32.02 40.96
C GLY A 163 13.86 32.05 41.41
#